data_AF-A0A1F9WFG5-F1
#
_entry.id   AF-A0A1F9WFG5-F1
#
_cell.length_a   1.000
_cell.length_b   1.000
_cell.length_c   1.000
_cell.angle_alpha   90.00
_cell.angle_beta   90.00
_cell.angle_gamma   90.00
#
_symmetry.space_group_name_H-M   'P 1'
#
loop_
_entity.id
_entity.type
_entity.pdbx_description
1 polymer ?
#
loop_
_entity_poly.entity_id
_entity_poly.type
_entity_poly.pdbx_seq_one_letter_code
_entity_poly.pdbx_strand_id
1 'polypeptide(L)'
;MKPESKAARVLENYAFAKRDKLIPILQDIQAADGFLSKQAVLEVARHLKIPSSKVYGVATFYNQFRFKPLGRHHIMICRGTACHVKGSAAVLKMTEEALGIKAGDTTRDGLFSIEVVACIGACGLAPVISINGEFHAKITPDKIKKLVDEIKTTEKSNGAK
;
A
#
# COMPACT_ATOMS: atom_id res chain seq x y z
N MET A 1 19.26 -6.60 -15.72
CA MET A 1 19.69 -6.91 -14.34
C MET A 1 18.42 -7.15 -13.53
N LYS A 2 18.10 -8.40 -13.16
CA LYS A 2 16.89 -8.67 -12.36
C LYS A 2 17.19 -8.21 -10.92
N PRO A 3 16.34 -7.39 -10.29
CA PRO A 3 16.54 -7.03 -8.90
C PRO A 3 16.46 -8.33 -8.08
N GLU A 4 17.57 -8.74 -7.50
CA GLU A 4 17.58 -9.86 -6.56
C GLU A 4 16.64 -9.48 -5.41
N SER A 5 15.56 -10.24 -5.25
CA SER A 5 14.64 -10.04 -4.13
C SER A 5 15.41 -10.31 -2.85
N LYS A 6 15.27 -9.43 -1.85
CA LYS A 6 15.89 -9.65 -0.54
C LYS A 6 15.21 -10.77 0.24
N ALA A 7 14.25 -11.46 -0.39
CA ALA A 7 13.58 -12.63 0.15
C ALA A 7 14.55 -13.73 0.55
N ALA A 8 15.62 -13.99 -0.21
CA ALA A 8 16.64 -14.97 0.18
C ALA A 8 17.21 -14.72 1.60
N ARG A 9 17.55 -13.46 1.91
CA ARG A 9 18.06 -13.05 3.22
C ARG A 9 17.01 -13.21 4.33
N VAL A 10 15.74 -12.91 4.03
CA VAL A 10 14.65 -13.13 5.00
C VAL A 10 14.50 -14.63 5.29
N LEU A 11 14.55 -15.47 4.25
CA LEU A 11 14.38 -16.92 4.37
C LEU A 11 15.49 -17.61 5.18
N GLU A 12 16.69 -17.04 5.26
CA GLU A 12 17.77 -17.52 6.15
C GLU A 12 17.33 -17.55 7.62
N ASN A 13 16.55 -16.53 8.05
CA ASN A 13 15.99 -16.47 9.41
C ASN A 13 14.88 -17.52 9.66
N TYR A 14 14.45 -18.23 8.61
CA TYR A 14 13.36 -19.20 8.62
C TYR A 14 13.78 -20.59 8.15
N ALA A 15 15.05 -20.98 8.34
CA ALA A 15 15.64 -22.22 7.81
C ALA A 15 14.81 -23.51 8.08
N PHE A 16 14.14 -23.61 9.23
CA PHE A 16 13.31 -24.77 9.61
C PHE A 16 11.80 -24.48 9.65
N ALA A 17 11.37 -23.39 9.02
CA ALA A 17 9.99 -22.96 9.05
C ALA A 17 9.06 -23.95 8.33
N LYS A 18 7.92 -24.21 8.97
CA LYS A 18 6.82 -24.98 8.39
C LYS A 18 5.78 -24.03 7.79
N ARG A 19 4.76 -24.61 7.16
CA ARG A 19 3.72 -23.88 6.41
C ARG A 19 2.95 -22.85 7.24
N ASP A 20 2.91 -23.01 8.56
CA ASP A 20 2.33 -22.09 9.54
C ASP A 20 3.04 -20.72 9.57
N LYS A 21 4.29 -20.65 9.12
CA LYS A 21 5.07 -19.40 9.04
C LYS A 21 4.92 -18.65 7.73
N LEU A 22 4.03 -19.08 6.83
CA LEU A 22 3.83 -18.44 5.53
C LEU A 22 3.49 -16.94 5.66
N ILE A 23 2.54 -16.58 6.52
CA ILE A 23 2.13 -15.18 6.70
C ILE A 23 3.28 -14.32 7.26
N PRO A 24 3.95 -14.69 8.36
CA PRO A 24 5.13 -13.97 8.86
C PRO A 24 6.24 -13.79 7.81
N ILE A 25 6.58 -14.84 7.07
CA ILE A 25 7.61 -14.76 6.02
C ILE A 25 7.23 -13.73 4.95
N LEU A 26 5.97 -13.74 4.49
CA LEU A 26 5.50 -12.76 3.51
C LEU A 26 5.50 -11.33 4.09
N GLN A 27 5.19 -11.16 5.38
CA GLN A 27 5.22 -9.85 6.05
C GLN A 27 6.65 -9.30 6.09
N ASP A 28 7.63 -10.12 6.48
CA ASP A 28 9.04 -9.71 6.56
C ASP A 28 9.63 -9.40 5.19
N ILE A 29 9.30 -10.20 4.17
CA ILE A 29 9.72 -9.93 2.79
C ILE A 29 9.12 -8.60 2.32
N GLN A 30 7.82 -8.37 2.54
CA GLN A 30 7.19 -7.11 2.17
C GLN A 30 7.77 -5.93 2.96
N ALA A 31 8.16 -6.11 4.22
CA ALA A 31 8.84 -5.07 4.98
C ALA A 31 10.23 -4.74 4.41
N ALA A 32 10.94 -5.74 3.89
CA ALA A 32 12.29 -5.57 3.31
C ALA A 32 12.30 -5.02 1.87
N ASP A 33 11.33 -5.45 1.05
CA ASP A 33 11.24 -5.14 -0.38
C ASP A 33 10.14 -4.10 -0.71
N GLY A 34 9.27 -3.77 0.26
CA GLY A 34 8.12 -2.86 0.12
C GLY A 34 6.88 -3.52 -0.51
N PHE A 35 7.07 -4.60 -1.27
CA PHE A 35 6.03 -5.36 -1.95
C PHE A 35 6.48 -6.81 -2.19
N LEU A 36 5.53 -7.68 -2.52
CA LEU A 36 5.77 -9.07 -2.88
C LEU A 36 5.97 -9.20 -4.38
N SER A 37 7.23 -9.38 -4.79
CA SER A 37 7.56 -9.68 -6.18
C SER A 37 7.14 -11.12 -6.55
N LYS A 38 6.93 -11.38 -7.84
CA LYS A 38 6.71 -12.75 -8.33
C LYS A 38 7.86 -13.69 -7.96
N GLN A 39 9.10 -13.19 -7.96
CA GLN A 39 10.26 -13.98 -7.56
C GLN A 39 10.23 -14.33 -6.07
N ALA A 40 9.91 -13.37 -5.21
CA ALA A 40 9.75 -13.61 -3.77
C ALA A 40 8.70 -14.69 -3.48
N VAL A 41 7.54 -14.65 -4.15
CA VAL A 41 6.50 -15.67 -4.00
C VAL A 41 7.00 -17.06 -4.40
N LEU A 42 7.77 -17.17 -5.49
CA LEU A 42 8.35 -18.43 -5.94
C LEU A 42 9.44 -18.94 -4.99
N GLU A 43 10.24 -18.06 -4.40
CA GLU A 43 11.24 -18.40 -3.40
C GLU A 43 10.60 -18.94 -2.12
N VAL A 44 9.58 -18.26 -1.60
CA VAL A 44 8.82 -18.72 -0.43
C VAL A 44 8.16 -20.08 -0.68
N ALA A 45 7.56 -20.26 -1.87
CA ALA A 45 6.94 -21.52 -2.26
C ALA A 45 7.95 -22.69 -2.26
N ARG A 46 9.16 -22.47 -2.80
CA ARG A 46 10.25 -23.45 -2.79
C ARG A 46 10.74 -23.74 -1.37
N HIS A 47 10.94 -22.70 -0.56
CA HIS A 47 11.41 -22.81 0.82
C HIS A 47 10.47 -23.64 1.69
N LEU A 48 9.17 -23.34 1.63
CA LEU A 48 8.14 -24.03 2.42
C LEU A 48 7.61 -25.32 1.79
N LYS A 49 8.14 -25.71 0.62
CA LYS A 49 7.72 -26.90 -0.16
C LYS A 49 6.19 -26.96 -0.34
N ILE A 50 5.63 -25.87 -0.85
CA ILE A 50 4.21 -25.74 -1.21
C ILE A 50 4.04 -25.20 -2.63
N PRO A 51 2.91 -25.48 -3.30
CA PRO A 51 2.61 -24.87 -4.59
C PRO A 51 2.57 -23.35 -4.49
N SER A 52 3.14 -22.66 -5.48
CA SER A 52 3.11 -21.20 -5.57
C SER A 52 1.68 -20.66 -5.66
N SER A 53 0.73 -21.41 -6.23
CA SER A 53 -0.69 -21.08 -6.23
C SER A 53 -1.27 -20.93 -4.82
N LYS A 54 -0.79 -21.72 -3.85
CA LYS A 54 -1.22 -21.62 -2.45
C LYS A 54 -0.66 -20.37 -1.78
N VAL A 55 0.60 -20.02 -2.07
CA VAL A 55 1.21 -18.76 -1.61
C VAL A 55 0.47 -17.57 -2.19
N TYR A 56 0.22 -17.58 -3.50
CA TYR A 56 -0.58 -16.55 -4.17
C TYR A 56 -1.97 -16.44 -3.56
N GLY A 57 -2.68 -17.56 -3.36
CA GLY A 57 -4.01 -17.56 -2.77
C GLY A 57 -4.05 -16.90 -1.39
N VAL A 58 -3.09 -17.20 -0.52
CA VAL A 58 -2.95 -16.56 0.80
C VAL A 58 -2.62 -15.06 0.65
N ALA A 59 -1.65 -14.72 -0.20
CA ALA A 59 -1.23 -13.35 -0.40
C ALA A 59 -2.32 -12.47 -1.03
N THR A 60 -3.19 -13.02 -1.88
CA THR A 60 -4.34 -12.29 -2.44
C THR A 60 -5.54 -12.24 -1.50
N PHE A 61 -5.63 -13.17 -0.53
CA PHE A 61 -6.74 -13.22 0.43
C PHE A 61 -6.63 -12.12 1.49
N TYR A 62 -5.43 -11.81 1.95
CA TYR A 62 -5.19 -10.75 2.93
C TYR A 62 -4.83 -9.43 2.25
N ASN A 63 -5.68 -8.41 2.41
CA ASN A 63 -5.46 -7.06 1.87
C ASN A 63 -4.14 -6.38 2.31
N GLN A 64 -3.49 -6.86 3.38
CA GLN A 64 -2.22 -6.32 3.84
C GLN A 64 -1.06 -6.56 2.87
N PHE A 65 -1.17 -7.57 2.00
CA PHE A 65 -0.13 -7.95 1.06
C PHE A 65 -0.31 -7.25 -0.28
N ARG A 66 0.81 -6.75 -0.81
CA ARG A 66 0.85 -5.89 -2.00
C ARG A 66 1.79 -6.49 -3.01
N PHE A 67 1.39 -6.50 -4.28
CA PHE A 67 2.20 -7.02 -5.39
C PHE A 67 2.82 -5.92 -6.25
N LYS A 68 2.52 -4.66 -5.94
CA LYS A 68 3.05 -3.47 -6.60
C LYS A 68 3.77 -2.62 -5.56
N PRO A 69 4.86 -1.92 -5.93
CA PRO A 69 5.49 -0.94 -5.06
C PRO A 69 4.50 0.18 -4.73
N LEU A 70 4.55 0.67 -3.49
CA LEU A 70 3.82 1.88 -3.11
C LEU A 70 4.60 3.13 -3.51
N GLY A 71 3.88 4.23 -3.72
CA GLY A 71 4.51 5.54 -3.81
C GLY A 71 5.07 5.96 -2.45
N ARG A 72 5.98 6.94 -2.45
CA ARG A 72 6.50 7.57 -1.22
C ARG A 72 5.38 8.08 -0.28
N HIS A 73 4.28 8.53 -0.87
CA HIS A 73 3.09 9.04 -0.20
C HIS A 73 1.90 8.15 -0.51
N HIS A 74 1.62 7.24 0.41
CA HIS A 74 0.52 6.30 0.29
C HIS A 74 -0.76 6.88 0.89
N ILE A 75 -1.73 7.21 0.03
CA ILE A 75 -3.01 7.81 0.39
C ILE A 75 -4.08 6.72 0.51
N MET A 76 -4.50 6.42 1.74
CA MET A 76 -5.61 5.53 2.04
C MET A 76 -6.90 6.33 2.25
N ILE A 77 -7.91 6.09 1.43
CA ILE A 77 -9.20 6.79 1.49
C ILE A 77 -10.26 5.89 2.11
N CYS A 78 -10.86 6.34 3.22
CA CYS A 78 -11.91 5.60 3.90
C CYS A 78 -13.23 5.65 3.12
N ARG A 79 -13.77 4.48 2.78
CA ARG A 79 -15.10 4.29 2.17
C ARG A 79 -16.10 3.60 3.10
N GLY A 80 -15.81 3.54 4.39
CA GLY A 80 -16.74 3.01 5.40
C GLY A 80 -17.99 3.87 5.54
N THR A 81 -19.05 3.33 6.13
CA THR A 81 -20.40 3.91 6.15
C THR A 81 -20.42 5.40 6.53
N ALA A 82 -19.75 5.77 7.64
CA ALA A 82 -19.70 7.16 8.09
C ALA A 82 -19.01 8.10 7.08
N CYS A 83 -17.93 7.65 6.45
CA CYS A 83 -17.23 8.43 5.42
C CYS A 83 -18.02 8.47 4.12
N HIS A 84 -18.70 7.36 3.77
CA HIS A 84 -19.54 7.26 2.60
C HIS A 84 -20.68 8.29 2.65
N VAL A 85 -21.44 8.32 3.74
CA VAL A 85 -22.57 9.26 3.92
C VAL A 85 -22.08 10.71 3.94
N LYS A 86 -20.88 10.97 4.46
CA LYS A 86 -20.26 12.31 4.45
C LYS A 86 -19.54 12.66 3.13
N GLY A 87 -19.72 11.88 2.07
CA GLY A 87 -19.26 12.26 0.72
C GLY A 87 -17.82 11.89 0.39
N SER A 88 -17.23 10.85 1.01
CA SER A 88 -15.85 10.44 0.68
C SER A 88 -15.64 9.98 -0.77
N ALA A 89 -16.71 9.74 -1.54
CA ALA A 89 -16.63 9.46 -2.97
C ALA A 89 -16.10 10.67 -3.76
N ALA A 90 -16.52 11.89 -3.40
CA ALA A 90 -16.05 13.11 -4.03
C ALA A 90 -14.56 13.36 -3.72
N VAL A 91 -14.13 13.02 -2.50
CA VAL A 91 -12.72 13.05 -2.10
C VAL A 91 -11.90 12.11 -2.96
N LEU A 92 -12.32 10.84 -3.10
CA LEU A 92 -11.65 9.87 -3.96
C LEU A 92 -11.52 10.38 -5.39
N LYS A 93 -12.63 10.84 -5.99
CA LYS A 93 -12.64 11.35 -7.36
C LYS A 93 -11.65 12.51 -7.54
N MET A 94 -11.66 13.47 -6.63
CA MET A 94 -10.74 14.61 -6.68
C MET A 94 -9.27 14.17 -6.53
N THR A 95 -8.99 13.19 -5.67
CA THR A 95 -7.63 12.65 -5.53
C THR A 95 -7.16 11.96 -6.81
N GLU A 96 -8.02 11.14 -7.44
CA GLU A 96 -7.72 10.51 -8.73
C GLU A 96 -7.45 11.54 -9.83
N GLU A 97 -8.27 12.59 -9.91
CA GLU A 97 -8.11 13.68 -10.88
C GLU A 97 -6.82 14.49 -10.64
N ALA A 98 -6.50 14.81 -9.38
CA ALA A 98 -5.30 15.58 -9.02
C ALA A 98 -3.98 14.83 -9.26
N LEU A 99 -4.02 13.49 -9.22
CA LEU A 99 -2.84 12.63 -9.42
C LEU A 99 -2.79 11.97 -10.80
N GLY A 100 -3.89 11.96 -11.55
CA GLY A 100 -3.98 11.32 -12.86
C GLY A 100 -3.88 9.79 -12.81
N ILE A 101 -4.23 9.18 -11.68
CA ILE A 101 -4.21 7.72 -11.45
C ILE A 101 -5.52 7.25 -10.82
N LYS A 102 -5.75 5.93 -10.82
CA LYS A 102 -6.92 5.31 -10.18
C LYS A 102 -6.58 4.68 -8.84
N ALA A 103 -7.59 4.46 -8.02
CA ALA A 103 -7.44 3.64 -6.81
C ALA A 103 -6.84 2.26 -7.15
N GLY A 104 -5.80 1.88 -6.41
CA GLY A 104 -5.02 0.66 -6.62
C GLY A 104 -3.75 0.85 -7.45
N ASP A 105 -3.52 2.06 -7.99
CA ASP A 105 -2.33 2.39 -8.76
C ASP A 105 -1.39 3.35 -8.04
N THR A 106 -0.19 3.46 -8.59
CA THR A 106 0.89 4.35 -8.15
C THR A 106 1.31 5.23 -9.32
N THR A 107 1.62 6.50 -9.04
CA THR A 107 2.06 7.46 -10.05
C THR A 107 3.38 7.02 -10.69
N ARG A 108 3.61 7.42 -11.95
CA ARG A 108 4.80 6.99 -12.72
C ARG A 108 6.12 7.46 -12.12
N ASP A 109 6.09 8.56 -11.36
CA ASP A 109 7.22 9.13 -10.63
C ASP A 109 7.47 8.43 -9.27
N GLY A 110 6.63 7.45 -8.90
CA GLY A 110 6.72 6.75 -7.62
C GLY A 110 6.43 7.62 -6.40
N LEU A 111 5.82 8.79 -6.58
CA LEU A 111 5.53 9.70 -5.47
C LEU A 111 4.27 9.32 -4.72
N PHE A 112 3.17 8.99 -5.41
CA PHE A 112 1.87 8.79 -4.78
C PHE A 112 1.26 7.44 -5.14
N SER A 113 0.61 6.81 -4.17
CA SER A 113 -0.29 5.69 -4.40
C SER A 113 -1.65 5.96 -3.78
N ILE A 114 -2.72 5.51 -4.43
CA ILE A 114 -4.09 5.63 -3.92
C ILE A 114 -4.59 4.24 -3.54
N GLU A 115 -5.02 4.06 -2.31
CA GLU A 115 -5.70 2.85 -1.84
C GLU A 115 -7.07 3.22 -1.28
N VAL A 116 -8.09 2.42 -1.60
CA VAL A 116 -9.41 2.54 -0.99
C VAL A 116 -9.55 1.49 0.09
N VAL A 117 -9.83 1.94 1.31
CA VAL A 117 -9.99 1.06 2.47
C VAL A 117 -11.42 1.10 2.97
N ALA A 118 -11.92 -0.06 3.41
CA ALA A 118 -13.28 -0.19 3.91
C ALA A 118 -13.50 0.58 5.22
N CYS A 119 -12.55 0.57 6.15
CA CYS A 119 -12.66 1.32 7.39
C CYS A 119 -11.27 1.64 7.96
N ILE A 120 -11.09 2.87 8.44
CA ILE A 120 -9.88 3.33 9.17
C ILE A 120 -10.12 3.31 10.70
N GLY A 121 -11.36 3.11 11.15
CA GLY A 121 -11.70 3.10 12.59
C GLY A 121 -11.87 4.49 13.22
N ALA A 122 -11.69 5.57 12.45
CA ALA A 122 -11.79 6.96 12.93
C ALA A 122 -13.12 7.64 12.52
N CYS A 123 -14.26 6.97 12.75
CA CYS A 123 -15.58 7.44 12.28
C CYS A 123 -15.97 8.83 12.82
N GLY A 124 -15.54 9.20 14.02
CA GLY A 124 -15.77 10.55 14.59
C GLY A 124 -15.11 11.69 13.78
N LEU A 125 -14.09 11.36 12.98
CA LEU A 125 -13.32 12.30 12.16
C LEU A 125 -13.76 12.30 10.69
N ALA A 126 -14.80 11.53 10.33
CA ALA A 126 -15.24 11.36 8.95
C ALA A 126 -15.62 12.70 8.27
N PRO A 127 -15.35 12.86 6.96
CA PRO A 127 -14.54 11.98 6.11
C PRO A 127 -13.06 11.99 6.50
N VAL A 128 -12.46 10.82 6.60
CA VAL A 128 -11.05 10.64 7.02
C VAL A 128 -10.25 9.93 5.93
N ILE A 129 -9.03 10.39 5.74
CA ILE A 129 -8.01 9.71 4.95
C ILE A 129 -6.77 9.50 5.80
N SER A 130 -5.90 8.59 5.37
CA SER A 130 -4.57 8.43 5.94
C SER A 130 -3.50 8.61 4.88
N ILE A 131 -2.43 9.34 5.20
CA ILE A 131 -1.26 9.43 4.35
C ILE A 131 -0.08 8.92 5.16
N ASN A 132 0.54 7.81 4.72
CA ASN A 132 1.65 7.17 5.41
C ASN A 132 1.40 6.87 6.91
N GLY A 133 0.14 6.64 7.30
CA GLY A 133 -0.26 6.38 8.68
C GLY A 133 -0.77 7.60 9.45
N GLU A 134 -0.56 8.82 8.95
CA GLU A 134 -1.11 10.04 9.56
C GLU A 134 -2.55 10.26 9.15
N PHE A 135 -3.43 10.60 10.10
CA PHE A 135 -4.87 10.79 9.83
C PHE A 135 -5.22 12.25 9.54
N HIS A 136 -5.92 12.48 8.43
CA HIS A 136 -6.46 13.78 8.07
C HIS A 136 -8.00 13.75 8.18
N ALA A 137 -8.52 14.51 9.14
CA ALA A 137 -9.93 14.58 9.49
C ALA A 137 -10.71 15.61 8.67
N LYS A 138 -12.03 15.41 8.56
CA LYS A 138 -12.97 16.35 7.90
C LYS A 138 -12.44 16.81 6.53
N ILE A 139 -11.94 15.85 5.74
CA ILE A 139 -11.36 16.15 4.44
C ILE A 139 -12.46 16.46 3.44
N THR A 140 -12.20 17.46 2.60
CA THR A 140 -13.07 17.88 1.49
C THR A 140 -12.26 17.80 0.19
N PRO A 141 -12.92 17.79 -0.98
CA PRO A 141 -12.23 17.83 -2.28
C PRO A 141 -11.18 18.94 -2.38
N ASP A 142 -11.51 20.16 -1.92
CA ASP A 142 -10.55 21.28 -1.95
C ASP A 142 -9.36 21.07 -1.02
N LYS A 143 -9.60 20.51 0.18
CA LYS A 143 -8.52 20.24 1.14
C LYS A 143 -7.58 19.16 0.62
N ILE A 144 -8.11 18.07 0.03
CA ILE A 144 -7.24 17.01 -0.48
C ILE A 144 -6.41 17.50 -1.67
N LYS A 145 -6.98 18.35 -2.53
CA LYS A 145 -6.22 18.98 -3.62
C LYS A 145 -5.06 19.82 -3.09
N LYS A 146 -5.34 20.71 -2.12
CA LYS A 146 -4.30 21.52 -1.47
C LYS A 146 -3.21 20.67 -0.82
N LEU A 147 -3.61 19.64 -0.10
CA LEU A 147 -2.68 18.71 0.56
C LEU A 147 -1.77 18.01 -0.45
N VAL A 148 -2.32 17.52 -1.56
CA VAL A 148 -1.53 16.91 -2.64
C VAL A 148 -0.56 17.92 -3.26
N ASP A 149 -0.99 19.16 -3.49
CA ASP A 149 -0.15 20.22 -4.07
C ASP A 149 0.99 20.65 -3.11
N GLU A 150 0.71 20.72 -1.81
CA GLU A 150 1.70 20.98 -0.75
C GLU A 150 2.76 19.87 -0.70
N ILE A 151 2.34 18.59 -0.75
CA ILE A 151 3.27 17.46 -0.77
C ILE A 151 4.12 17.49 -2.04
N LYS A 152 3.52 17.73 -3.22
CA LYS A 152 4.26 17.86 -4.48
C LYS A 152 5.31 18.97 -4.43
N THR A 153 4.98 20.10 -3.80
CA THR A 153 5.90 21.24 -3.67
C THR A 153 7.06 20.93 -2.72
N THR A 154 6.77 20.22 -1.63
CA THR A 154 7.77 19.76 -0.66
C THR A 154 8.74 18.76 -1.30
N GLU A 155 8.23 17.77 -2.04
CA GLU A 155 9.06 16.80 -2.75
C GLU A 155 9.95 17.44 -3.82
N LYS A 156 9.46 18.45 -4.54
CA LYS A 156 10.27 19.22 -5.51
C LYS A 156 11.40 19.98 -4.84
N SER A 157 11.15 20.55 -3.66
CA SER A 157 12.16 21.28 -2.88
C SER A 157 13.23 20.33 -2.32
N ASN A 158 12.83 19.12 -1.91
CA ASN A 158 13.74 18.10 -1.37
C ASN A 158 14.55 17.38 -2.46
N GLY A 159 14.01 17.25 -3.68
CA GLY A 159 14.71 16.63 -4.82
C GLY A 159 15.66 17.57 -5.59
N ALA A 160 15.73 18.85 -5.23
CA ALA A 160 16.64 19.85 -5.80
C ALA A 160 17.94 20.02 -4.97
N LYS A 161 18.18 19.14 -4.00
CA LYS A 161 19.42 19.06 -3.21
C LYS A 161 20.18 17.77 -3.50
#